data_AF-A0AAW1BE01-F1
#
_entry.id   AF-A0AAW1BE01-F1
#
_cell.length_a   1.000
_cell.length_b   1.000
_cell.length_c   1.000
_cell.angle_alpha   90.00
_cell.angle_beta   90.00
_cell.angle_gamma   90.00
#
_symmetry.space_group_name_H-M   'P 1'
#
loop_
_entity.id
_entity.type
_entity.pdbx_description
1 polymer ?
#
loop_
_entity_poly.entity_id
_entity_poly.type
_entity_poly.pdbx_seq_one_letter_code
_entity_poly.pdbx_strand_id
1 'polypeptide(L)'
;MTTDTEKKTSDSGLEIYKKLFEVKRKDQMNALKNLIELNDVNQQYKIIDIMLKGLFKVLEDSRAVLIAADVSPDGPFSHDEKIKDAYSHVVENTAFFGDVVLRFPKIVHHYFDRNSNWNNLIRWGISFCNQTGVFDQGPHSQVLGLMAQELGISERSPDYQNPFKADNSEFFPGANTFQKALREEEKRRKKEEKRKEIRKGPRISRSQSEL
;
A
#
# COMPACT_ATOMS: atom_id res chain seq x y z
N MET A 1 -14.90 6.33 -39.17
CA MET A 1 -13.43 6.46 -39.22
C MET A 1 -12.83 7.10 -37.96
N THR A 2 -13.61 7.54 -36.98
CA THR A 2 -13.13 8.19 -35.75
C THR A 2 -12.66 7.22 -34.65
N THR A 3 -13.16 5.98 -34.64
CA THR A 3 -12.88 4.97 -33.60
C THR A 3 -11.46 4.40 -33.63
N ASP A 4 -10.84 4.30 -34.80
CA ASP A 4 -9.47 3.73 -34.94
C ASP A 4 -8.38 4.71 -34.48
N THR A 5 -8.62 6.02 -34.61
CA THR A 5 -7.66 7.04 -34.22
C THR A 5 -7.63 7.22 -32.71
N GLU A 6 -8.80 7.26 -32.05
CA GLU A 6 -8.93 7.37 -30.59
C GLU A 6 -8.36 6.16 -29.86
N LYS A 7 -8.59 4.95 -30.38
CA LYS A 7 -8.03 3.71 -29.82
C LYS A 7 -6.49 3.70 -29.90
N LYS A 8 -5.93 4.14 -31.04
CA LYS A 8 -4.48 4.20 -31.27
C LYS A 8 -3.78 5.25 -30.40
N THR A 9 -4.42 6.39 -30.13
CA THR A 9 -3.90 7.42 -29.20
C THR A 9 -4.03 6.99 -27.74
N SER A 10 -5.12 6.31 -27.37
CA SER A 10 -5.32 5.76 -26.03
C SER A 10 -4.27 4.70 -25.68
N ASP A 11 -3.98 3.78 -26.61
CA ASP A 11 -2.91 2.79 -26.44
C ASP A 11 -1.54 3.47 -26.27
N SER A 12 -1.27 4.56 -26.99
CA SER A 12 -0.03 5.32 -26.81
C SER A 12 0.10 5.95 -25.43
N GLY A 13 -1.00 6.42 -24.83
CA GLY A 13 -0.99 7.03 -23.50
C GLY A 13 -0.66 6.01 -22.40
N LEU A 14 -1.29 4.83 -22.47
CA LEU A 14 -1.03 3.73 -21.53
C LEU A 14 0.42 3.22 -21.63
N GLU A 15 0.96 3.10 -22.85
CA GLU A 15 2.35 2.67 -23.05
C GLU A 15 3.37 3.68 -22.51
N ILE A 16 3.10 4.98 -22.62
CA ILE A 16 3.92 6.01 -21.96
C ILE A 16 3.81 5.87 -20.44
N TYR A 17 2.60 5.67 -19.92
CA TYR A 17 2.39 5.48 -18.49
C TYR A 17 3.16 4.28 -17.95
N LYS A 18 3.13 3.12 -18.62
CA LYS A 18 3.90 1.93 -18.23
C LYS A 18 5.40 2.21 -18.07
N LYS A 19 5.98 3.02 -18.97
CA LYS A 19 7.40 3.42 -18.87
C LYS A 19 7.66 4.32 -17.66
N LEU A 20 6.77 5.27 -17.38
CA LEU A 20 6.87 6.13 -16.19
C LEU A 20 6.71 5.32 -14.89
N PHE A 21 5.80 4.36 -14.91
CA PHE A 21 5.60 3.41 -13.82
C PHE A 21 6.90 2.64 -13.54
N GLU A 22 7.58 2.07 -14.54
CA GLU A 22 8.87 1.39 -14.32
C GLU A 22 9.94 2.29 -13.68
N VAL A 23 10.02 3.56 -14.07
CA VAL A 23 10.94 4.52 -13.45
C VAL A 23 10.60 4.70 -11.97
N LYS A 24 9.32 4.93 -11.67
CA LYS A 24 8.82 5.08 -10.29
C LYS A 24 9.11 3.84 -9.44
N ARG A 25 8.95 2.65 -10.02
CA ARG A 25 9.22 1.37 -9.37
C ARG A 25 10.68 1.22 -8.97
N LYS A 26 11.62 1.68 -9.79
CA LYS A 26 13.06 1.69 -9.44
C LYS A 26 13.34 2.54 -8.22
N ASP A 27 12.76 3.75 -8.14
CA ASP A 27 12.93 4.64 -6.99
C ASP A 27 12.35 4.04 -5.71
N GLN A 28 11.15 3.45 -5.81
CA GLN A 28 10.53 2.72 -4.70
C GLN A 28 11.39 1.56 -4.21
N MET A 29 11.97 0.77 -5.12
CA MET A 29 12.84 -0.35 -4.75
C MET A 29 14.13 0.10 -4.08
N ASN A 30 14.71 1.21 -4.55
CA ASN A 30 15.87 1.83 -3.91
C ASN A 30 15.53 2.30 -2.49
N ALA A 31 14.36 2.92 -2.29
CA ALA A 31 13.92 3.34 -0.96
C ALA A 31 13.74 2.14 0.00
N LEU A 32 13.17 1.02 -0.47
CA LEU A 32 13.05 -0.19 0.34
C LEU A 32 14.40 -0.83 0.65
N LYS A 33 15.34 -0.82 -0.30
CA LYS A 33 16.70 -1.31 -0.07
C LYS A 33 17.37 -0.52 1.05
N ASN A 34 17.32 0.81 1.00
CA ASN A 34 17.87 1.68 2.05
C ASN A 34 17.19 1.42 3.41
N LEU A 35 15.88 1.13 3.40
CA LEU A 35 15.15 0.78 4.61
C LEU A 35 15.59 -0.57 5.18
N ILE A 36 15.88 -1.57 4.35
CA ILE A 36 16.40 -2.88 4.79
C ILE A 36 17.82 -2.72 5.37
N GLU A 37 18.66 -1.91 4.73
CA GLU A 37 20.03 -1.64 5.17
C GLU A 37 20.10 -0.80 6.45
N LEU A 38 18.99 -0.17 6.85
CA LEU A 38 18.88 0.53 8.13
C LEU A 38 18.97 -0.46 9.30
N ASN A 39 20.14 -0.51 9.94
CA ASN A 39 20.40 -1.38 11.10
C ASN A 39 19.74 -0.86 12.41
N ASP A 40 18.51 -0.34 12.33
CA ASP A 40 17.67 0.07 13.46
C ASP A 40 16.22 -0.39 13.22
N VAL A 41 15.85 -1.50 13.86
CA VAL A 41 14.51 -2.10 13.76
C VAL A 41 13.41 -1.18 14.28
N ASN A 42 13.69 -0.37 15.32
CA ASN A 42 12.67 0.55 15.85
C ASN A 42 12.39 1.66 14.84
N GLN A 43 13.43 2.16 14.16
CA GLN A 43 13.26 3.17 13.13
C GLN A 43 12.62 2.58 11.86
N GLN A 44 13.03 1.39 11.41
CA GLN A 44 12.39 0.67 10.32
C GLN A 44 10.88 0.54 10.57
N TYR A 45 10.51 0.10 11.77
CA TYR A 45 9.09 -0.04 12.15
C TYR A 45 8.33 1.28 12.06
N LYS A 46 8.89 2.38 12.59
CA LYS A 46 8.25 3.70 12.55
C LYS A 46 8.09 4.20 11.11
N ILE A 47 9.10 4.00 10.27
CA ILE A 47 9.03 4.36 8.85
C ILE A 47 7.92 3.55 8.17
N ILE A 48 7.86 2.24 8.40
CA ILE A 48 6.84 1.37 7.81
C ILE A 48 5.45 1.72 8.32
N ASP A 49 5.27 2.02 9.61
CA ASP A 49 3.98 2.47 10.17
C ASP A 49 3.45 3.73 9.46
N ILE A 50 4.29 4.76 9.36
CA ILE A 50 3.94 6.03 8.71
C ILE A 50 3.65 5.80 7.23
N MET A 51 4.50 5.01 6.56
CA MET A 51 4.37 4.67 5.15
C MET A 51 3.06 3.93 4.86
N LEU A 52 2.73 2.89 5.62
CA LEU A 52 1.50 2.12 5.44
C LEU A 52 0.27 3.02 5.62
N LYS A 53 0.23 3.84 6.67
CA LYS A 53 -0.88 4.79 6.88
C LYS A 53 -1.03 5.77 5.72
N GLY A 54 0.08 6.33 5.22
CA GLY A 54 0.08 7.22 4.07
C GLY A 54 -0.41 6.54 2.80
N LEU A 55 0.13 5.35 2.51
CA LEU A 55 -0.22 4.53 1.35
C LEU A 55 -1.72 4.23 1.32
N PHE A 56 -2.26 3.70 2.41
CA PHE A 56 -3.67 3.34 2.49
C PHE A 56 -4.60 4.54 2.41
N LYS A 57 -4.20 5.69 2.97
CA LYS A 57 -4.94 6.93 2.82
C LYS A 57 -5.01 7.37 1.35
N VAL A 58 -3.88 7.39 0.65
CA VAL A 58 -3.85 7.78 -0.78
C VAL A 58 -4.65 6.79 -1.63
N LEU A 59 -4.58 5.48 -1.31
CA LEU A 59 -5.33 4.44 -2.01
C LEU A 59 -6.84 4.61 -1.82
N GLU A 60 -7.30 4.92 -0.60
CA GLU A 60 -8.70 5.19 -0.29
C GLU A 60 -9.21 6.45 -1.01
N ASP A 61 -8.47 7.56 -0.92
CA ASP A 61 -8.81 8.84 -1.55
C ASP A 61 -8.88 8.68 -3.08
N SER A 62 -7.93 7.95 -3.68
CA SER A 62 -7.85 7.73 -5.13
C SER A 62 -8.92 6.76 -5.63
N ARG A 63 -9.22 5.70 -4.88
CA ARG A 63 -10.36 4.80 -5.16
C ARG A 63 -11.67 5.57 -5.22
N ALA A 64 -11.91 6.50 -4.29
CA ALA A 64 -13.12 7.32 -4.28
C ALA A 64 -13.25 8.16 -5.56
N VAL A 65 -12.14 8.75 -6.04
CA VAL A 65 -12.11 9.52 -7.30
C VAL A 65 -12.46 8.63 -8.49
N LEU A 66 -11.85 7.45 -8.60
CA LEU A 66 -12.07 6.54 -9.73
C LEU A 66 -13.50 5.98 -9.77
N ILE A 67 -14.07 5.65 -8.60
CA ILE A 67 -15.47 5.20 -8.51
C ILE A 67 -16.43 6.33 -8.87
N ALA A 68 -16.20 7.56 -8.38
CA ALA A 68 -17.06 8.69 -8.69
C ALA A 68 -17.03 9.08 -10.17
N ALA A 69 -15.93 8.81 -10.86
CA ALA A 69 -15.77 9.04 -12.29
C ALA A 69 -16.15 7.82 -13.17
N ASP A 70 -16.66 6.73 -12.57
CA ASP A 70 -17.06 5.49 -13.25
C ASP A 70 -15.98 4.93 -14.19
N VAL A 71 -14.72 4.93 -13.70
CA VAL A 71 -13.56 4.52 -14.50
C VAL A 71 -13.51 3.00 -14.63
N SER A 72 -13.55 2.50 -15.88
CA SER A 72 -13.25 1.10 -16.18
C SER A 72 -11.72 0.86 -16.16
N PRO A 73 -11.20 -0.13 -15.41
CA PRO A 73 -9.75 -0.34 -15.30
C PRO A 73 -9.08 -0.77 -16.62
N ASP A 74 -9.81 -1.50 -17.45
CA ASP A 74 -9.47 -1.97 -18.80
C ASP A 74 -9.86 -0.97 -19.91
N GLY A 75 -10.41 0.19 -19.51
CA GLY A 75 -10.82 1.25 -20.41
C GLY A 75 -9.64 2.07 -20.96
N PRO A 76 -9.93 3.01 -21.88
CA PRO A 76 -8.91 3.90 -22.40
C PRO A 76 -8.28 4.74 -21.28
N PHE A 77 -6.97 4.99 -21.39
CA PHE A 77 -6.28 5.82 -20.40
C PHE A 77 -6.81 7.26 -20.49
N SER A 78 -7.26 7.79 -19.35
CA SER A 78 -7.94 9.10 -19.30
C SER A 78 -7.00 10.24 -19.70
N HIS A 79 -7.58 11.32 -20.25
CA HIS A 79 -6.88 12.59 -20.50
C HIS A 79 -7.02 13.57 -19.34
N ASP A 80 -7.98 13.34 -18.43
CA ASP A 80 -8.20 14.17 -17.24
C ASP A 80 -7.09 13.92 -16.21
N GLU A 81 -6.36 14.97 -15.83
CA GLU A 81 -5.21 14.87 -14.92
C GLU A 81 -5.60 14.30 -13.55
N LYS A 82 -6.76 14.67 -13.01
CA LYS A 82 -7.20 14.18 -11.70
C LYS A 82 -7.49 12.68 -11.74
N ILE A 83 -8.09 12.19 -12.83
CA ILE A 83 -8.33 10.75 -13.03
C ILE A 83 -7.01 10.01 -13.26
N LYS A 84 -6.10 10.58 -14.07
CA LYS A 84 -4.77 10.00 -14.30
C LYS A 84 -3.96 9.87 -13.01
N ASP A 85 -3.98 10.89 -12.17
CA ASP A 85 -3.29 10.88 -10.88
C ASP A 85 -3.89 9.83 -9.95
N ALA A 86 -5.22 9.76 -9.84
CA ALA A 86 -5.90 8.75 -9.03
C ALA A 86 -5.61 7.33 -9.53
N TYR A 87 -5.64 7.11 -10.84
CA TYR A 87 -5.29 5.84 -11.46
C TYR A 87 -3.85 5.44 -11.14
N SER A 88 -2.92 6.39 -11.34
CA SER A 88 -1.50 6.18 -11.09
C SER A 88 -1.23 5.87 -9.62
N HIS A 89 -1.87 6.59 -8.70
CA HIS A 89 -1.80 6.32 -7.28
C HIS A 89 -2.30 4.93 -6.92
N VAL A 90 -3.41 4.46 -7.49
CA VAL A 90 -3.92 3.11 -7.20
C VAL A 90 -2.93 2.05 -7.67
N VAL A 91 -2.46 2.16 -8.92
CA VAL A 91 -1.52 1.22 -9.52
C VAL A 91 -0.18 1.19 -8.78
N GLU A 92 0.42 2.37 -8.55
CA GLU A 92 1.70 2.52 -7.88
C GLU A 92 1.67 2.08 -6.42
N ASN A 93 0.64 2.49 -5.65
CA ASN A 93 0.55 2.13 -4.24
C ASN A 93 0.22 0.66 -4.02
N THR A 94 -0.60 0.06 -4.90
CA THR A 94 -0.87 -1.39 -4.84
C THR A 94 0.39 -2.19 -5.12
N ALA A 95 1.16 -1.82 -6.15
CA ALA A 95 2.45 -2.46 -6.45
C ALA A 95 3.43 -2.32 -5.28
N PHE A 96 3.59 -1.10 -4.78
CA PHE A 96 4.52 -0.78 -3.71
C PHE A 96 4.17 -1.49 -2.40
N PHE A 97 2.88 -1.54 -2.05
CA PHE A 97 2.43 -2.31 -0.91
C PHE A 97 2.79 -3.79 -1.06
N GLY A 98 2.68 -4.36 -2.26
CA GLY A 98 3.11 -5.72 -2.55
C GLY A 98 4.57 -5.99 -2.21
N ASP A 99 5.49 -5.08 -2.55
CA ASP A 99 6.90 -5.26 -2.17
C ASP A 99 7.12 -5.16 -0.67
N VAL A 100 6.38 -4.26 0.00
CA VAL A 100 6.46 -4.08 1.45
C VAL A 100 5.94 -5.32 2.17
N VAL A 101 4.84 -5.92 1.70
CA VAL A 101 4.29 -7.18 2.19
C VAL A 101 5.33 -8.28 2.08
N LEU A 102 5.93 -8.45 0.91
CA LEU A 102 6.85 -9.55 0.66
C LEU A 102 8.17 -9.38 1.44
N ARG A 103 8.66 -8.15 1.63
CA ARG A 103 9.92 -7.88 2.36
C ARG A 103 9.75 -7.81 3.87
N PHE A 104 8.62 -7.30 4.36
CA PHE A 104 8.35 -7.06 5.78
C PHE A 104 7.06 -7.75 6.27
N PRO A 105 6.83 -9.05 6.00
CA PRO A 105 5.53 -9.69 6.21
C PRO A 105 5.08 -9.64 7.68
N LYS A 106 5.99 -9.84 8.63
CA LYS A 106 5.70 -9.76 10.07
C LYS A 106 5.16 -8.39 10.50
N ILE A 107 5.71 -7.32 9.93
CA ILE A 107 5.31 -5.94 10.24
C ILE A 107 3.96 -5.66 9.61
N VAL A 108 3.80 -6.04 8.34
CA VAL A 108 2.55 -5.79 7.62
C VAL A 108 1.38 -6.54 8.25
N HIS A 109 1.51 -7.83 8.54
CA HIS A 109 0.44 -8.60 9.20
C HIS A 109 0.02 -8.01 10.55
N HIS A 110 0.94 -7.41 11.32
CA HIS A 110 0.59 -6.73 12.56
C HIS A 110 -0.46 -5.62 12.37
N TYR A 111 -0.37 -4.87 11.27
CA TYR A 111 -1.28 -3.77 10.96
C TYR A 111 -2.47 -4.21 10.12
N PHE A 112 -2.22 -5.00 9.08
CA PHE A 112 -3.17 -5.33 8.04
C PHE A 112 -4.25 -6.30 8.54
N ASP A 113 -3.88 -7.35 9.27
CA ASP A 113 -4.83 -8.42 9.67
C ASP A 113 -5.94 -7.90 10.62
N ARG A 114 -5.67 -6.80 11.31
CA ARG A 114 -6.62 -6.16 12.26
C ARG A 114 -7.45 -5.06 11.62
N ASN A 115 -7.25 -4.77 10.33
CA ASN A 115 -7.87 -3.66 9.63
C ASN A 115 -8.65 -4.15 8.41
N SER A 116 -9.96 -4.39 8.62
CA SER A 116 -10.85 -4.85 7.55
C SER A 116 -10.97 -3.87 6.39
N ASN A 117 -10.87 -2.56 6.64
CA ASN A 117 -10.90 -1.55 5.57
C ASN A 117 -9.67 -1.70 4.66
N TRP A 118 -8.48 -1.84 5.25
CA TRP A 118 -7.25 -2.07 4.49
C TRP A 118 -7.33 -3.37 3.68
N ASN A 119 -7.90 -4.43 4.26
CA ASN A 119 -8.13 -5.68 3.54
C ASN A 119 -9.01 -5.48 2.30
N ASN A 120 -10.14 -4.79 2.46
CA ASN A 120 -11.05 -4.48 1.36
C ASN A 120 -10.40 -3.61 0.29
N LEU A 121 -9.62 -2.60 0.69
CA LEU A 121 -8.90 -1.72 -0.22
C LEU A 121 -7.87 -2.48 -1.06
N ILE A 122 -7.12 -3.41 -0.47
CA ILE A 122 -6.14 -4.21 -1.22
C ILE A 122 -6.81 -5.24 -2.11
N ARG A 123 -7.87 -5.91 -1.67
CA ARG A 123 -8.65 -6.80 -2.54
C ARG A 123 -9.16 -6.05 -3.78
N TRP A 124 -9.70 -4.85 -3.57
CA TRP A 124 -10.13 -3.99 -4.66
C TRP A 124 -8.95 -3.54 -5.54
N GLY A 125 -7.85 -3.08 -4.95
CA GLY A 125 -6.66 -2.62 -5.67
C GLY A 125 -6.02 -3.72 -6.52
N ILE A 126 -5.90 -4.95 -6.00
CA ILE A 126 -5.43 -6.12 -6.76
C ILE A 126 -6.35 -6.39 -7.94
N SER A 127 -7.67 -6.42 -7.71
CA SER A 127 -8.65 -6.64 -8.78
C SER A 127 -8.56 -5.56 -9.85
N PHE A 128 -8.45 -4.30 -9.44
CA PHE A 128 -8.30 -3.16 -10.35
C PHE A 128 -7.04 -3.32 -11.20
N CYS A 129 -5.88 -3.51 -10.56
CA CYS A 129 -4.59 -3.66 -11.22
C CYS A 129 -4.50 -4.86 -12.16
N ASN A 130 -5.17 -5.98 -11.86
CA ASN A 130 -5.19 -7.14 -12.74
C ASN A 130 -5.96 -6.89 -14.04
N GLN A 131 -6.83 -5.88 -14.08
CA GLN A 131 -7.63 -5.53 -15.26
C GLN A 131 -6.98 -4.42 -16.11
N THR A 132 -5.95 -3.73 -15.60
CA THR A 132 -5.34 -2.59 -16.30
C THR A 132 -4.38 -2.97 -17.42
N GLY A 133 -3.87 -4.21 -17.41
CA GLY A 133 -2.78 -4.63 -18.30
C GLY A 133 -1.41 -3.98 -18.01
N VAL A 134 -1.28 -3.19 -16.94
CA VAL A 134 0.00 -2.56 -16.53
C VAL A 134 0.99 -3.61 -16.00
N PHE A 135 0.48 -4.69 -15.40
CA PHE A 135 1.29 -5.75 -14.78
C PHE A 135 1.47 -6.99 -15.68
N ASP A 136 0.94 -7.01 -16.89
CA ASP A 136 0.94 -8.22 -17.74
C ASP A 136 2.37 -8.68 -18.10
N GLN A 137 3.34 -7.77 -18.06
CA GLN A 137 4.70 -8.04 -18.49
C GLN A 137 5.72 -7.42 -17.51
N GLY A 138 6.96 -7.90 -17.62
CA GLY A 138 8.08 -7.36 -16.86
C GLY A 138 8.20 -7.90 -15.42
N PRO A 139 9.13 -7.35 -14.63
CA PRO A 139 9.54 -7.89 -13.33
C PRO A 139 8.47 -7.75 -12.24
N HIS A 140 7.41 -6.98 -12.48
CA HIS A 140 6.33 -6.72 -11.52
C HIS A 140 5.11 -7.61 -11.74
N SER A 141 5.07 -8.41 -12.81
CA SER A 141 3.93 -9.27 -13.15
C SER A 141 3.52 -10.25 -12.05
N GLN A 142 4.48 -10.67 -11.24
CA GLN A 142 4.24 -11.61 -10.15
C GLN A 142 3.90 -10.93 -8.81
N VAL A 143 4.10 -9.60 -8.67
CA VAL A 143 4.02 -8.93 -7.37
C VAL A 143 2.61 -9.03 -6.76
N LEU A 144 1.57 -8.89 -7.59
CA LEU A 144 0.19 -8.94 -7.15
C LEU A 144 -0.20 -10.34 -6.69
N GLY A 145 0.18 -11.37 -7.45
CA GLY A 145 -0.09 -12.77 -7.11
C GLY A 145 0.67 -13.22 -5.85
N LEU A 146 1.94 -12.82 -5.71
CA LEU A 146 2.75 -13.13 -4.54
C LEU A 146 2.23 -12.44 -3.28
N MET A 147 1.86 -11.16 -3.38
CA MET A 147 1.23 -10.41 -2.29
C MET A 147 -0.11 -11.03 -1.89
N ALA A 148 -0.96 -11.39 -2.85
CA ALA A 148 -2.27 -11.99 -2.57
C ALA A 148 -2.14 -13.30 -1.77
N GLN A 149 -1.13 -14.12 -2.11
CA GLN A 149 -0.83 -15.35 -1.38
C GLN A 149 -0.24 -15.09 0.00
N GLU A 150 0.67 -14.12 0.15
CA GLU A 150 1.25 -13.79 1.47
C GLU A 150 0.18 -13.28 2.44
N LEU A 151 -0.76 -12.48 1.95
CA LEU A 151 -1.86 -11.92 2.75
C LEU A 151 -3.04 -12.89 2.96
N GLY A 152 -3.01 -14.10 2.39
CA GLY A 152 -4.12 -15.05 2.44
C GLY A 152 -5.40 -14.54 1.75
N ILE A 153 -5.24 -13.66 0.74
CA ILE A 153 -6.35 -13.17 -0.08
C ILE A 153 -6.73 -14.20 -1.14
N SER A 154 -5.74 -14.84 -1.75
CA SER A 154 -5.91 -15.95 -2.69
C SER A 154 -5.50 -17.26 -2.03
N GLU A 155 -5.89 -18.37 -2.64
CA GLU A 155 -5.39 -19.69 -2.26
C GLU A 155 -3.86 -19.71 -2.37
N ARG A 156 -3.21 -20.27 -1.34
CA ARG A 156 -1.75 -20.37 -1.30
C ARG A 156 -1.34 -21.62 -2.06
N SER A 157 -0.51 -21.47 -3.09
CA SER A 157 0.08 -22.62 -3.78
C SER A 157 0.88 -23.48 -2.79
N PRO A 158 0.83 -24.82 -2.88
CA PRO A 158 1.72 -25.70 -2.11
C PRO A 158 3.20 -25.35 -2.28
N ASP A 159 3.57 -24.85 -3.46
CA ASP A 159 4.94 -24.47 -3.81
C ASP A 159 5.26 -22.99 -3.50
N TYR A 160 4.33 -22.25 -2.88
CA TYR A 160 4.55 -20.86 -2.57
C TYR A 160 5.74 -20.69 -1.63
N GLN A 161 6.74 -19.96 -2.09
CA GLN A 161 7.78 -19.40 -1.25
C GLN A 161 7.87 -17.90 -1.51
N ASN A 162 7.78 -17.12 -0.43
CA ASN A 162 8.05 -15.70 -0.53
C ASN A 162 9.55 -15.53 -0.85
N PRO A 163 9.91 -14.93 -2.01
CA PRO A 163 11.28 -14.89 -2.49
C PRO A 163 12.22 -14.10 -1.58
N PHE A 164 11.68 -13.22 -0.72
CA PHE A 164 12.47 -12.41 0.22
C PHE A 164 12.51 -13.01 1.63
N LYS A 165 11.90 -14.18 1.86
CA LYS A 165 11.81 -14.81 3.19
C LYS A 165 13.13 -15.43 3.64
N ALA A 166 13.95 -15.92 2.69
CA ALA A 166 15.25 -16.56 2.96
C ALA A 166 16.37 -15.53 3.22
N ASP A 167 16.43 -14.45 2.44
CA ASP A 167 17.48 -13.41 2.58
C ASP A 167 17.33 -12.57 3.86
N ASN A 168 16.11 -12.43 4.39
CA ASN A 168 15.82 -11.53 5.51
C ASN A 168 15.77 -12.20 6.89
N SER A 169 15.89 -13.53 7.00
CA SER A 169 15.96 -14.17 8.32
C SER A 169 17.26 -13.84 9.07
N GLU A 170 18.33 -13.50 8.36
CA GLU A 170 19.60 -13.06 8.94
C GLU A 170 19.66 -11.54 9.20
N PHE A 171 19.00 -10.72 8.36
CA PHE A 171 19.03 -9.25 8.47
C PHE A 171 18.04 -8.66 9.46
N PHE A 172 16.95 -9.35 9.79
CA PHE A 172 16.10 -8.95 10.90
C PHE A 172 16.52 -9.68 12.16
N PRO A 173 16.94 -8.98 13.23
CA PRO A 173 17.16 -9.66 14.50
C PRO A 173 15.85 -10.35 14.86
N GLY A 174 15.97 -11.59 15.39
CA GLY A 174 14.89 -12.59 15.41
C GLY A 174 13.53 -12.12 15.93
N ALA A 175 12.51 -12.98 15.83
CA ALA A 175 11.13 -12.65 16.22
C ALA A 175 10.99 -11.92 17.58
N ASN A 176 11.91 -12.16 18.52
CA ASN A 176 11.99 -11.52 19.83
C ASN A 176 12.31 -10.01 19.79
N THR A 177 13.26 -9.55 18.99
CA THR A 177 13.60 -8.11 18.89
C THR A 177 12.49 -7.33 18.20
N PHE A 178 11.85 -7.93 17.19
CA PHE A 178 10.66 -7.36 16.57
C PHE A 178 9.50 -7.21 17.57
N GLN A 179 9.18 -8.27 18.32
CA GLN A 179 8.15 -8.19 19.36
C GLN A 179 8.47 -7.17 20.46
N LYS A 180 9.76 -7.02 20.81
CA LYS A 180 10.19 -6.01 21.77
C LYS A 180 9.99 -4.59 21.23
N ALA A 181 10.41 -4.32 19.99
CA ALA A 181 10.20 -3.04 19.31
C ALA A 181 8.69 -2.69 19.23
N LEU A 182 7.85 -3.65 18.87
CA LEU A 182 6.38 -3.48 18.87
C LEU A 182 5.85 -3.06 20.24
N ARG A 183 6.24 -3.77 21.30
CA ARG A 183 5.77 -3.48 22.66
C ARG A 183 6.26 -2.13 23.16
N GLU A 184 7.50 -1.76 22.85
CA GLU A 184 8.07 -0.47 23.23
C GLU A 184 7.36 0.69 22.53
N GLU A 185 7.07 0.53 21.24
CA GLU A 185 6.38 1.54 20.46
C GLU A 185 4.89 1.66 20.83
N GLU A 186 4.19 0.55 21.10
CA GLU A 186 2.82 0.59 21.65
C GLU A 186 2.78 1.31 23.01
N LYS A 187 3.76 1.06 23.89
CA LYS A 187 3.89 1.78 25.16
C LYS A 187 4.14 3.27 24.93
N ARG A 188 5.01 3.62 23.98
CA ARG A 188 5.30 5.01 23.62
C ARG A 188 4.05 5.72 23.10
N ARG A 189 3.30 5.10 22.19
CA ARG A 189 2.03 5.62 21.66
C ARG A 189 0.99 5.85 22.75
N LYS A 190 0.76 4.87 23.62
CA LYS A 190 -0.18 5.01 24.76
C LYS A 190 0.22 6.17 25.67
N LYS A 191 1.52 6.39 25.90
CA LYS A 191 2.02 7.53 26.68
C LYS A 191 1.80 8.87 25.96
N GLU A 192 1.96 8.90 24.65
CA GLU A 192 1.74 10.10 23.84
C GLU A 192 0.24 10.45 23.71
N GLU A 193 -0.63 9.46 23.53
CA GLU A 193 -2.09 9.62 23.51
C GLU A 193 -2.59 10.16 24.86
N LYS A 194 -2.15 9.60 25.99
CA LYS A 194 -2.45 10.13 27.34
C LYS A 194 -2.00 11.59 27.51
N ARG A 195 -0.82 11.95 26.99
CA ARG A 195 -0.32 13.35 27.03
C ARG A 195 -1.19 14.29 26.19
N LYS A 196 -1.69 13.82 25.03
CA LYS A 196 -2.59 14.61 24.18
C LYS A 196 -3.98 14.77 24.80
N GLU A 197 -4.50 13.75 25.48
CA GLU A 197 -5.77 13.83 26.22
C GLU A 197 -5.69 14.81 27.39
N ILE A 198 -4.62 14.75 28.20
CA ILE A 198 -4.41 15.68 29.32
C ILE A 198 -4.35 17.14 28.81
N ARG A 199 -3.75 17.37 27.63
CA ARG A 199 -3.68 18.69 26.99
C ARG A 199 -5.02 19.19 26.44
N LYS A 200 -6.00 18.32 26.18
CA LYS A 200 -7.30 18.70 25.62
C LYS A 200 -8.26 19.33 26.64
N GLY A 201 -7.90 19.35 27.92
CA GLY A 201 -8.65 20.01 28.99
C GLY A 201 -10.03 19.38 29.25
N PRO A 202 -10.72 19.75 30.35
CA PRO A 202 -12.07 19.26 30.62
C PRO A 202 -13.04 19.74 29.55
N ARG A 203 -13.74 18.81 28.88
CA ARG A 203 -14.85 19.14 27.97
C ARG A 203 -16.03 19.58 28.84
N ILE A 204 -16.35 20.87 28.83
CA ILE A 204 -17.54 21.41 29.49
C ILE A 204 -18.77 20.84 28.76
N SER A 205 -19.32 19.73 29.23
CA SER A 205 -20.64 19.29 28.82
C SER A 205 -21.65 20.24 29.46
N ARG A 206 -22.21 21.15 28.65
CA ARG A 206 -23.24 22.09 29.09
C ARG A 206 -24.52 21.28 29.33
N SER A 207 -24.77 20.86 30.57
CA SER A 207 -26.08 20.40 31.01
C SER A 207 -27.00 21.63 31.06
N GLN A 208 -27.85 21.79 30.04
CA GLN A 208 -29.01 22.67 30.15
C GLN A 208 -29.91 22.09 31.25
N SER A 209 -29.93 22.75 32.40
CA SER A 209 -31.01 22.59 33.37
C SER A 209 -32.18 23.42 32.84
N GLU A 210 -33.29 22.73 32.59
CA GLU A 210 -34.60 23.31 32.32
C GLU A 210 -35.00 24.22 33.48
N LEU A 211 -35.47 25.43 33.16
CA LEU A 211 -36.40 26.25 33.95
C LEU A 211 -37.09 27.23 32.99
#